data_AF-A0ABD3NZG6-F1
#
_entry.id   AF-A0ABD3NZG6-F1
#
_cell.length_a   1.000
_cell.length_b   1.000
_cell.length_c   1.000
_cell.angle_alpha   90.00
_cell.angle_beta   90.00
_cell.angle_gamma   90.00
#
_symmetry.space_group_name_H-M   'P 1'
#
loop_
_entity.id
_entity.type
_entity.pdbx_description
1 polymer ?
#
loop_
_entity_poly.entity_id
_entity_poly.type
_entity_poly.pdbx_seq_one_letter_code
_entity_poly.pdbx_strand_id
1 'polypeptide(L)'
;MRFLLSAVSAITISSAVAFVPSSSSSSSFVLHRSSSALLSSSATATDITGTVKWYNVERGFGFIARDDGEPDMYVHATGLAFSGPLIENERVSFASEIDRRTNKPKAVNVARSDAVAPASAAEEEPAAESLVERVMESVREELDEYEVSIRADKFQRARLAAQLKQAAGEARASRAAEERRLAEEAIEAAKAVAEAEATRLAEEAEAMRLAEVAAAEAKAISVKAEKFQRSRLAAQLKQAEVDWKVAVEAEAARIAADAMAARVAAEAKAARVEKFQRSMLAAQLKQSEVESRIKAEAEAARIAAEAEAARLAAEAEAARLAQVAEEKRLAEVAAKLAAEEEAARIAAEAEAARLAQVAEEKRLAEVAAKLAAEEEEARKLGYPSVAIMKTRLQPKSPEEEALLAAKYGAMDLGERAFAILTDLGMIDLNPDPSDPDRDTSKDEDDLE
;
A
#
# COMPACT_ATOMS: atom_id res chain seq x y z
N MET A 1 -56.38 -18.52 -21.25
CA MET A 1 -55.67 -19.72 -20.71
C MET A 1 -54.31 -19.77 -21.39
N ARG A 2 -53.23 -19.23 -20.84
CA ARG A 2 -52.51 -19.66 -19.64
C ARG A 2 -51.81 -18.45 -18.98
N PHE A 3 -51.96 -18.36 -17.66
CA PHE A 3 -51.18 -17.53 -16.74
C PHE A 3 -49.89 -18.28 -16.34
N LEU A 4 -49.06 -17.63 -15.50
CA LEU A 4 -47.94 -18.13 -14.68
C LEU A 4 -46.55 -17.89 -15.32
N LEU A 5 -45.52 -17.36 -14.65
CA LEU A 5 -45.35 -16.89 -13.26
C LEU A 5 -44.09 -16.01 -13.20
N SER A 6 -44.16 -14.92 -12.45
CA SER A 6 -43.01 -14.15 -11.97
C SER A 6 -42.28 -14.94 -10.87
N ALA A 7 -40.95 -14.96 -10.89
CA ALA A 7 -40.13 -15.47 -9.80
C ALA A 7 -39.10 -14.42 -9.38
N VAL A 8 -39.50 -13.63 -8.38
CA VAL A 8 -38.63 -12.88 -7.49
C VAL A 8 -38.00 -13.89 -6.54
N SER A 9 -36.67 -13.89 -6.40
CA SER A 9 -36.00 -14.64 -5.32
C SER A 9 -35.01 -13.74 -4.60
N ALA A 10 -35.07 -13.86 -3.28
CA ALA A 10 -34.67 -12.89 -2.30
C ALA A 10 -33.19 -12.99 -1.91
N ILE A 11 -32.68 -11.83 -1.51
CA ILE A 11 -31.42 -11.57 -0.83
C ILE A 11 -31.39 -12.33 0.51
N THR A 12 -30.36 -13.14 0.74
CA THR A 12 -29.99 -13.62 2.06
C THR A 12 -28.54 -13.25 2.35
N ILE A 13 -28.37 -12.29 3.26
CA ILE A 13 -27.10 -11.88 3.86
C ILE A 13 -26.74 -12.93 4.91
N SER A 14 -25.59 -13.57 4.77
CA SER A 14 -25.03 -14.46 5.78
C SER A 14 -23.82 -13.79 6.43
N SER A 15 -23.99 -13.39 7.69
CA SER A 15 -22.97 -12.82 8.56
C SER A 15 -22.29 -13.96 9.33
N ALA A 16 -20.96 -13.97 9.38
CA ALA A 16 -20.19 -14.84 10.26
C ALA A 16 -19.09 -14.02 10.95
N VAL A 17 -19.29 -13.77 12.24
CA VAL A 17 -18.31 -13.27 13.21
C VAL A 17 -17.94 -14.43 14.12
N ALA A 18 -16.64 -14.69 14.25
CA ALA A 18 -15.98 -15.34 15.39
C ALA A 18 -14.46 -15.21 15.15
N PHE A 19 -13.55 -15.17 16.12
CA PHE A 19 -13.51 -14.93 17.56
C PHE A 19 -12.02 -15.14 17.88
N VAL A 20 -11.36 -14.14 18.47
CA VAL A 20 -9.92 -14.15 18.79
C VAL A 20 -9.73 -14.70 20.20
N PRO A 21 -8.75 -15.58 20.48
CA PRO A 21 -8.24 -15.74 21.84
C PRO A 21 -6.88 -15.05 22.00
N SER A 22 -6.85 -14.17 23.00
CA SER A 22 -5.67 -13.60 23.65
C SER A 22 -5.22 -14.53 24.79
N SER A 23 -3.92 -14.74 24.97
CA SER A 23 -3.36 -15.20 26.24
C SER A 23 -2.01 -14.54 26.55
N SER A 24 -2.07 -13.65 27.53
CA SER A 24 -0.99 -13.10 28.37
C SER A 24 -0.39 -14.21 29.26
N SER A 25 0.94 -14.42 29.27
CA SER A 25 1.99 -13.86 30.17
C SER A 25 2.16 -14.56 31.54
N SER A 26 3.39 -15.07 31.73
CA SER A 26 4.28 -15.03 32.90
C SER A 26 3.84 -15.53 34.30
N SER A 27 4.62 -16.46 34.89
CA SER A 27 5.48 -16.17 36.06
C SER A 27 6.26 -17.40 36.56
N SER A 28 7.52 -17.19 36.93
CA SER A 28 8.46 -18.12 37.55
C SER A 28 8.58 -17.87 39.05
N PHE A 29 8.80 -18.92 39.86
CA PHE A 29 8.99 -18.81 41.32
C PHE A 29 10.21 -19.63 41.77
N VAL A 30 11.04 -19.02 42.62
CA VAL A 30 12.29 -19.54 43.21
C VAL A 30 12.01 -20.07 44.62
N LEU A 31 12.68 -21.16 45.05
CA LEU A 31 12.69 -21.63 46.44
C LEU A 31 14.10 -21.58 47.04
N HIS A 32 14.20 -20.94 48.20
CA HIS A 32 15.37 -20.97 49.08
C HIS A 32 15.31 -22.16 50.04
N ARG A 33 16.49 -22.72 50.30
CA ARG A 33 16.79 -23.80 51.23
C ARG A 33 17.07 -23.22 52.63
N SER A 34 16.74 -23.95 53.68
CA SER A 34 17.29 -23.68 55.02
C SER A 34 17.48 -24.99 55.77
N SER A 35 18.69 -25.16 56.29
CA SER A 35 19.12 -26.24 57.18
C SER A 35 19.49 -25.62 58.53
N SER A 36 19.26 -26.33 59.63
CA SER A 36 19.91 -26.07 60.92
C SER A 36 19.98 -27.36 61.73
N ALA A 37 21.17 -27.61 62.30
CA ALA A 37 21.48 -28.70 63.22
C ALA A 37 21.77 -28.14 64.62
N LEU A 38 21.54 -28.95 65.66
CA LEU A 38 21.74 -28.60 67.07
C LEU A 38 22.95 -29.32 67.70
N LEU A 39 23.50 -28.65 68.70
CA LEU A 39 24.70 -28.89 69.49
C LEU A 39 24.56 -30.01 70.55
N SER A 40 25.70 -30.44 71.11
CA SER A 40 25.78 -30.86 72.51
C SER A 40 27.22 -30.72 73.08
N SER A 41 27.34 -30.23 74.31
CA SER A 41 28.56 -30.07 75.13
C SER A 41 28.27 -30.44 76.59
N SER A 42 29.29 -30.87 77.35
CA SER A 42 29.34 -30.85 78.83
C SER A 42 30.76 -31.09 79.37
N ALA A 43 31.28 -30.22 80.25
CA ALA A 43 31.64 -30.51 81.67
C ALA A 43 32.58 -29.44 82.29
N THR A 44 32.68 -29.44 83.62
CA THR A 44 33.07 -28.37 84.56
C THR A 44 34.56 -28.26 84.94
N ALA A 45 35.13 -27.05 84.85
CA ALA A 45 36.15 -26.45 85.71
C ALA A 45 35.96 -24.91 85.66
N THR A 46 36.38 -24.14 86.66
CA THR A 46 36.34 -22.66 86.58
C THR A 46 37.41 -22.21 85.58
N ASP A 47 37.09 -22.36 84.30
CA ASP A 47 37.98 -22.05 83.19
C ASP A 47 38.02 -20.54 83.01
N ILE A 48 39.11 -19.92 83.46
CA ILE A 48 39.42 -18.54 83.13
C ILE A 48 39.91 -18.55 81.68
N THR A 49 39.25 -17.81 80.81
CA THR A 49 39.70 -17.65 79.42
C THR A 49 40.59 -16.42 79.29
N GLY A 50 41.52 -16.48 78.35
CA GLY A 50 42.38 -15.37 78.01
C GLY A 50 43.04 -15.53 76.65
N THR A 51 43.67 -14.47 76.19
CA THR A 51 44.43 -14.42 74.96
C THR A 51 45.93 -14.37 75.27
N VAL A 52 46.74 -15.24 74.66
CA VAL A 52 48.20 -15.23 74.84
C VAL A 52 48.75 -13.91 74.31
N LYS A 53 49.28 -13.08 75.19
CA LYS A 53 49.83 -11.77 74.83
C LYS A 53 51.20 -11.91 74.17
N TRP A 54 52.04 -12.77 74.74
CA TRP A 54 53.32 -13.16 74.18
C TRP A 54 53.82 -14.44 74.86
N TYR A 55 54.61 -15.23 74.14
CA TYR A 55 55.25 -16.43 74.67
C TYR A 55 56.65 -16.62 74.09
N ASN A 56 57.66 -16.67 74.96
CA ASN A 56 59.03 -16.92 74.52
C ASN A 56 59.30 -18.43 74.51
N VAL A 57 59.36 -19.01 73.32
CA VAL A 57 59.57 -20.45 73.10
C VAL A 57 60.93 -20.91 73.65
N GLU A 58 61.98 -20.10 73.50
CA GLU A 58 63.34 -20.43 73.96
C GLU A 58 63.46 -20.44 75.49
N ARG A 59 62.77 -19.53 76.17
CA ARG A 59 62.79 -19.40 77.64
C ARG A 59 61.66 -20.16 78.34
N GLY A 60 60.66 -20.63 77.59
CA GLY A 60 59.55 -21.45 78.12
C GLY A 60 58.58 -20.71 79.03
N PHE A 61 58.40 -19.40 78.87
CA PHE A 61 57.43 -18.63 79.66
C PHE A 61 56.81 -17.49 78.85
N GLY A 62 55.65 -17.01 79.30
CA GLY A 62 54.91 -15.93 78.67
C GLY A 62 53.83 -15.35 79.58
N PHE A 63 52.94 -14.55 78.99
CA PHE A 63 51.80 -13.95 79.69
C PHE A 63 50.52 -14.09 78.88
N ILE A 64 49.42 -14.33 79.60
CA ILE A 64 48.07 -14.45 79.04
C ILE A 64 47.26 -13.26 79.55
N ALA A 65 46.73 -12.45 78.64
CA ALA A 65 45.78 -11.40 78.96
C ALA A 65 44.43 -12.06 79.27
N ARG A 66 43.90 -11.84 80.47
CA ARG A 66 42.63 -12.46 80.89
C ARG A 66 41.44 -11.74 80.27
N ASP A 67 40.42 -12.50 79.87
CA ASP A 67 39.18 -11.93 79.33
C ASP A 67 38.32 -11.27 80.43
N ASP A 68 38.58 -11.56 81.71
CA ASP A 68 37.90 -10.97 82.87
C ASP A 68 38.41 -9.56 83.25
N GLY A 69 39.42 -9.04 82.54
CA GLY A 69 39.99 -7.71 82.77
C GLY A 69 40.91 -7.61 84.00
N GLU A 70 41.21 -8.72 84.67
CA GLU A 70 42.24 -8.76 85.72
C GLU A 70 43.67 -8.73 85.13
N PRO A 71 44.72 -8.50 85.97
CA PRO A 71 46.09 -8.44 85.48
C PRO A 71 46.54 -9.68 84.71
N ASP A 72 47.41 -9.45 83.71
CA ASP A 72 48.01 -10.50 82.88
C ASP A 72 48.53 -11.67 83.74
N MET A 73 48.12 -12.89 83.37
CA MET A 73 48.50 -14.11 84.08
C MET A 73 49.81 -14.66 83.56
N TYR A 74 50.74 -14.96 84.46
CA TYR A 74 52.02 -15.58 84.11
C TYR A 74 51.84 -17.05 83.73
N VAL A 75 52.41 -17.49 82.61
CA VAL A 75 52.40 -18.91 82.17
C VAL A 75 53.83 -19.43 81.97
N HIS A 76 54.06 -20.68 82.37
CA HIS A 76 55.32 -21.40 82.17
C HIS A 76 55.06 -22.70 81.40
N ALA A 77 56.05 -23.22 80.67
CA ALA A 77 55.95 -24.43 79.86
C ALA A 77 55.44 -25.66 80.66
N THR A 78 55.73 -25.71 81.97
CA THR A 78 55.26 -26.77 82.87
C THR A 78 53.76 -26.71 83.20
N GLY A 79 53.09 -25.59 82.89
CA GLY A 79 51.66 -25.38 83.13
C GLY A 79 50.77 -25.70 81.93
N LEU A 80 51.37 -26.05 80.78
CA LEU A 80 50.64 -26.39 79.55
C LEU A 80 50.08 -27.80 79.65
N ALA A 81 48.79 -27.96 79.34
CA ALA A 81 48.12 -29.26 79.32
C ALA A 81 48.34 -30.03 77.99
N PHE A 82 49.02 -29.40 77.02
CA PHE A 82 49.32 -29.96 75.71
C PHE A 82 50.84 -29.91 75.42
N SER A 83 51.28 -30.72 74.46
CA SER A 83 52.67 -30.71 74.00
C SER A 83 52.86 -29.66 72.90
N GLY A 84 53.69 -28.64 73.16
CA GLY A 84 54.04 -27.59 72.19
C GLY A 84 54.08 -26.19 72.81
N PRO A 85 54.64 -25.19 72.11
CA PRO A 85 54.60 -23.80 72.56
C PRO A 85 53.21 -23.20 72.42
N LEU A 86 52.95 -22.13 73.18
CA LEU A 86 51.81 -21.24 72.95
C LEU A 86 52.12 -20.28 71.80
N ILE A 87 51.13 -19.99 70.98
CA ILE A 87 51.23 -19.02 69.89
C ILE A 87 50.68 -17.68 70.39
N GLU A 88 51.29 -16.56 69.99
CA GLU A 88 50.77 -15.23 70.32
C GLU A 88 49.39 -15.02 69.69
N ASN A 89 48.51 -14.30 70.40
CA ASN A 89 47.10 -14.09 70.06
C ASN A 89 46.22 -15.36 70.07
N GLU A 90 46.74 -16.49 70.57
CA GLU A 90 45.97 -17.71 70.71
C GLU A 90 45.03 -17.64 71.92
N ARG A 91 43.77 -18.11 71.76
CA ARG A 91 42.78 -18.19 72.84
C ARG A 91 43.00 -19.45 73.67
N VAL A 92 43.09 -19.28 74.99
CA VAL A 92 43.36 -20.37 75.93
C VAL A 92 42.45 -20.30 77.15
N SER A 93 42.11 -21.47 77.69
CA SER A 93 41.46 -21.66 78.99
C SER A 93 42.48 -22.18 80.00
N PHE A 94 42.47 -21.65 81.21
CA PHE A 94 43.39 -22.04 82.27
C PHE A 94 42.81 -21.86 83.67
N ALA A 95 43.45 -22.47 84.66
CA ALA A 95 43.17 -22.26 86.08
C ALA A 95 44.26 -21.41 86.74
N SER A 96 43.87 -20.56 87.71
CA SER A 96 44.84 -19.79 88.51
C SER A 96 45.28 -20.59 89.73
N GLU A 97 46.59 -20.78 89.88
CA GLU A 97 47.20 -21.36 91.08
C GLU A 97 48.26 -20.41 91.63
N ILE A 98 48.35 -20.26 92.95
CA ILE A 98 49.38 -19.44 93.58
C ILE A 98 50.68 -20.26 93.69
N ASP A 99 51.78 -19.75 93.15
CA ASP A 99 53.09 -20.38 93.32
C ASP A 99 53.54 -20.29 94.79
N ARG A 100 53.75 -21.47 95.41
CA ARG A 100 54.21 -21.61 96.80
C ARG A 100 55.53 -20.89 97.09
N ARG A 101 56.37 -20.68 96.08
CA ARG A 101 57.69 -20.05 96.25
C ARG A 101 57.64 -18.52 96.16
N THR A 102 56.79 -17.98 95.30
CA THR A 102 56.79 -16.56 94.96
C THR A 102 55.52 -15.82 95.39
N ASN A 103 54.52 -16.54 95.90
CA ASN A 103 53.19 -16.02 96.26
C ASN A 103 52.52 -15.21 95.12
N LYS A 104 52.92 -15.47 93.86
CA LYS A 104 52.33 -14.85 92.67
C LYS A 104 51.40 -15.85 91.98
N PRO A 105 50.28 -15.39 91.38
CA PRO A 105 49.40 -16.25 90.61
C PRO A 105 50.08 -16.67 89.31
N LYS A 106 49.95 -17.95 88.96
CA LYS A 106 50.40 -18.54 87.69
C LYS A 106 49.24 -19.30 87.04
N ALA A 107 49.24 -19.35 85.71
CA ALA A 107 48.34 -20.18 84.92
C ALA A 107 48.81 -21.65 84.96
N VAL A 108 47.88 -22.56 85.27
CA VAL A 108 48.08 -24.00 85.21
C VAL A 108 46.94 -24.66 84.45
N ASN A 109 47.20 -25.86 83.91
CA ASN A 109 46.28 -26.60 83.06
C ASN A 109 45.82 -25.79 81.84
N VAL A 110 46.76 -25.10 81.17
CA VAL A 110 46.46 -24.26 80.01
C VAL A 110 46.11 -25.14 78.82
N ALA A 111 44.90 -24.99 78.30
CA ALA A 111 44.38 -25.66 77.11
C ALA A 111 43.96 -24.63 76.05
N ARG A 112 44.01 -25.01 74.77
CA ARG A 112 43.51 -24.19 73.67
C ARG A 112 41.98 -24.20 73.69
N SER A 113 41.35 -23.04 73.58
CA SER A 113 39.89 -22.92 73.63
C SER A 113 39.31 -22.52 72.27
N ASP A 114 38.31 -23.27 71.78
CA ASP A 114 37.64 -23.04 70.48
C ASP A 114 36.48 -22.02 70.52
N ALA A 115 36.36 -21.22 71.58
CA ALA A 115 35.26 -20.27 71.74
C ALA A 115 35.49 -18.98 70.94
N VAL A 116 34.63 -18.75 69.94
CA VAL A 116 34.62 -17.59 69.04
C VAL A 116 34.27 -16.31 69.80
N ALA A 117 35.12 -15.28 69.70
CA ALA A 117 34.96 -13.97 70.34
C ALA A 117 34.08 -13.00 69.52
N PRO A 118 33.29 -12.11 70.15
CA PRO A 118 32.75 -10.93 69.49
C PRO A 118 33.80 -9.82 69.38
N ALA A 119 33.70 -9.09 68.27
CA ALA A 119 34.67 -8.13 67.75
C ALA A 119 34.86 -6.86 68.57
N SER A 120 36.09 -6.33 68.57
CA SER A 120 36.32 -4.88 68.50
C SER A 120 37.68 -4.52 67.92
N ALA A 121 37.62 -3.69 66.87
CA ALA A 121 38.54 -2.60 66.52
C ALA A 121 40.01 -2.93 66.17
N ALA A 122 40.26 -3.10 64.87
CA ALA A 122 41.42 -2.51 64.18
C ALA A 122 41.08 -2.40 62.69
N GLU A 123 40.89 -1.16 62.23
CA GLU A 123 40.75 -0.81 60.82
C GLU A 123 42.14 -0.84 60.15
N GLU A 124 42.32 -1.69 59.14
CA GLU A 124 43.30 -1.51 58.07
C GLU A 124 42.60 -1.81 56.73
N GLU A 125 42.52 -0.81 55.85
CA GLU A 125 42.09 -0.98 54.46
C GLU A 125 43.08 -1.87 53.69
N PRO A 126 42.59 -2.74 52.77
CA PRO A 126 43.39 -3.15 51.63
C PRO A 126 42.76 -2.74 50.30
N ALA A 127 43.55 -1.95 49.56
CA ALA A 127 43.81 -2.04 48.12
C ALA A 127 42.64 -1.86 47.13
N ALA A 128 42.70 -0.72 46.44
CA ALA A 128 41.94 -0.35 45.24
C ALA A 128 41.99 -1.41 44.10
N GLU A 129 42.95 -2.34 44.10
CA GLU A 129 43.03 -3.42 43.11
C GLU A 129 41.79 -4.32 43.10
N SER A 130 41.20 -4.64 44.27
CA SER A 130 40.00 -5.49 44.34
C SER A 130 38.72 -4.82 43.83
N LEU A 131 38.71 -3.48 43.80
CA LEU A 131 37.57 -2.68 43.36
C LEU A 131 37.63 -2.49 41.84
N VAL A 132 38.82 -2.28 41.28
CA VAL A 132 39.05 -2.27 39.84
C VAL A 132 38.73 -3.63 39.23
N GLU A 133 39.19 -4.73 39.82
CA GLU A 133 38.88 -6.10 39.35
C GLU A 133 37.36 -6.34 39.30
N ARG A 134 36.64 -5.94 40.36
CA ARG A 134 35.19 -6.12 40.47
C ARG A 134 34.41 -5.27 39.45
N VAL A 135 34.87 -4.05 39.18
CA VAL A 135 34.25 -3.16 38.18
C VAL A 135 34.50 -3.70 36.77
N MET A 136 35.69 -4.21 36.48
CA MET A 136 36.02 -4.77 35.17
C MET A 136 35.26 -6.07 34.87
N GLU A 137 35.02 -6.91 35.89
CA GLU A 137 34.18 -8.12 35.75
C GLU A 137 32.72 -7.75 35.45
N SER A 138 32.17 -6.75 36.14
CA SER A 138 30.80 -6.26 35.92
C SER A 138 30.61 -5.67 34.51
N VAL A 139 31.57 -4.88 34.03
CA VAL A 139 31.52 -4.31 32.67
C VAL A 139 31.64 -5.42 31.61
N ARG A 140 32.39 -6.49 31.90
CA ARG A 140 32.53 -7.63 30.99
C ARG A 140 31.23 -8.43 30.89
N GLU A 141 30.55 -8.71 32.00
CA GLU A 141 29.24 -9.38 31.98
C GLU A 141 28.18 -8.57 31.22
N GLU A 142 28.12 -7.25 31.41
CA GLU A 142 27.21 -6.38 30.66
C GLU A 142 27.52 -6.37 29.15
N LEU A 143 28.80 -6.38 28.78
CA LEU A 143 29.20 -6.47 27.37
C LEU A 143 28.79 -7.80 26.74
N ASP A 144 28.98 -8.91 27.45
CA ASP A 144 28.63 -10.25 26.97
C ASP A 144 27.10 -10.38 26.78
N GLU A 145 26.30 -9.84 27.71
CA GLU A 145 24.83 -9.81 27.58
C GLU A 145 24.37 -8.93 26.40
N TYR A 146 25.01 -7.76 26.21
CA TYR A 146 24.71 -6.88 25.09
C TYR A 146 25.09 -7.51 23.74
N GLU A 147 26.23 -8.21 23.63
CA GLU A 147 26.61 -8.94 22.43
C GLU A 147 25.64 -10.09 22.09
N VAL A 148 25.15 -10.81 23.10
CA VAL A 148 24.11 -11.84 22.94
C VAL A 148 22.83 -11.22 22.39
N SER A 149 22.44 -10.04 22.90
CA SER A 149 21.25 -9.32 22.41
C SER A 149 21.40 -8.87 20.95
N ILE A 150 22.57 -8.35 20.55
CA ILE A 150 22.85 -7.94 19.16
C ILE A 150 22.79 -9.16 18.22
N ARG A 151 23.36 -10.29 18.65
CA ARG A 151 23.35 -11.53 17.86
C ARG A 151 21.93 -12.07 17.71
N ALA A 152 21.10 -11.97 18.75
CA ALA A 152 19.69 -12.32 18.71
C ALA A 152 18.90 -11.40 17.76
N ASP A 153 19.08 -10.08 17.83
CA ASP A 153 18.39 -9.13 16.95
C ASP A 153 18.80 -9.32 15.48
N LYS A 154 20.08 -9.57 15.21
CA LYS A 154 20.57 -9.91 13.86
C LYS A 154 19.93 -11.19 13.32
N PHE A 155 19.74 -12.20 14.16
CA PHE A 155 19.06 -13.43 13.79
C PHE A 155 17.56 -13.21 13.51
N GLN A 156 16.86 -12.43 14.33
CA GLN A 156 15.46 -12.09 14.09
C GLN A 156 15.27 -11.29 12.80
N ARG A 157 16.14 -10.31 12.54
CA ARG A 157 16.14 -9.54 11.28
C ARG A 157 16.40 -10.45 10.07
N ALA A 158 17.35 -11.37 10.15
CA ALA A 158 17.61 -12.32 9.08
C ALA A 158 16.42 -13.26 8.82
N ARG A 159 15.75 -13.73 9.88
CA ARG A 159 14.54 -14.55 9.79
C ARG A 159 13.38 -13.77 9.15
N LEU A 160 13.14 -12.54 9.59
CA LEU A 160 12.09 -11.68 9.02
C LEU A 160 12.35 -11.37 7.54
N ALA A 161 13.60 -11.08 7.18
CA ALA A 161 14.01 -10.87 5.79
C ALA A 161 13.79 -12.11 4.92
N ALA A 162 14.07 -13.31 5.44
CA ALA A 162 13.79 -14.56 4.75
C ALA A 162 12.28 -14.79 4.55
N GLN A 163 11.46 -14.53 5.57
CA GLN A 163 10.00 -14.61 5.48
C GLN A 163 9.43 -13.63 4.46
N LEU A 164 9.91 -12.38 4.46
CA LEU A 164 9.48 -11.37 3.48
C LEU A 164 9.90 -11.75 2.06
N LYS A 165 11.10 -12.31 1.87
CA LYS A 165 11.55 -12.79 0.56
C LYS A 165 10.68 -13.95 0.05
N GLN A 166 10.31 -14.88 0.94
CA GLN A 166 9.40 -15.97 0.61
C GLN A 166 8.01 -15.44 0.23
N ALA A 167 7.42 -14.58 1.08
CA ALA A 167 6.11 -13.98 0.82
C ALA A 167 6.09 -13.15 -0.48
N ALA A 168 7.16 -12.41 -0.77
CA ALA A 168 7.30 -11.68 -2.03
C ALA A 168 7.41 -12.63 -3.24
N GLY A 169 8.08 -13.78 -3.08
CA GLY A 169 8.14 -14.82 -4.10
C GLY A 169 6.78 -15.45 -4.39
N GLU A 170 6.04 -15.81 -3.34
CA GLU A 170 4.68 -16.36 -3.42
C GLU A 170 3.70 -15.36 -4.04
N ALA A 171 3.75 -14.08 -3.63
CA ALA A 171 2.94 -13.02 -4.22
C ALA A 171 3.24 -12.83 -5.72
N ARG A 172 4.51 -12.84 -6.13
CA ARG A 172 4.90 -12.77 -7.56
C ARG A 172 4.39 -13.97 -8.34
N ALA A 173 4.50 -15.18 -7.77
CA ALA A 173 3.99 -16.39 -8.41
C ALA A 173 2.46 -16.37 -8.56
N SER A 174 1.74 -15.88 -7.54
CA SER A 174 0.27 -15.75 -7.59
C SER A 174 -0.17 -14.75 -8.67
N ARG A 175 0.48 -13.58 -8.76
CA ARG A 175 0.21 -12.60 -9.81
C ARG A 175 0.51 -13.14 -11.21
N ALA A 176 1.64 -13.82 -11.38
CA ALA A 176 1.98 -14.44 -12.67
C ALA A 176 0.99 -15.54 -13.07
N ALA A 177 0.43 -16.30 -12.11
CA ALA A 177 -0.59 -17.30 -12.37
C ALA A 177 -1.93 -16.65 -12.76
N GLU A 178 -2.31 -15.57 -12.08
CA GLU A 178 -3.53 -14.80 -12.40
C GLU A 178 -3.44 -14.12 -13.78
N GLU A 179 -2.30 -13.51 -14.10
CA GLU A 179 -2.02 -12.93 -15.42
C GLU A 179 -2.11 -13.99 -16.52
N ARG A 180 -1.58 -15.19 -16.30
CA ARG A 180 -1.71 -16.31 -17.25
C ARG A 180 -3.16 -16.74 -17.42
N ARG A 181 -3.93 -16.84 -16.33
CA ARG A 181 -5.35 -17.20 -16.39
C ARG A 181 -6.14 -16.17 -17.18
N LEU A 182 -5.92 -14.87 -16.91
CA LEU A 182 -6.56 -13.78 -17.64
C LEU A 182 -6.16 -13.76 -19.12
N ALA A 183 -4.89 -14.06 -19.43
CA ALA A 183 -4.43 -14.15 -20.82
C ALA A 183 -5.09 -15.33 -21.56
N GLU A 184 -5.24 -16.48 -20.91
CA GLU A 184 -5.91 -17.65 -21.49
C GLU A 184 -7.41 -17.39 -21.69
N GLU A 185 -8.08 -16.77 -20.72
CA GLU A 185 -9.48 -16.33 -20.84
C GLU A 185 -9.67 -15.31 -21.97
N ALA A 186 -8.75 -14.35 -22.11
CA ALA A 186 -8.78 -13.37 -23.19
C ALA A 186 -8.57 -14.02 -24.58
N ILE A 187 -7.69 -15.01 -24.69
CA ILE A 187 -7.49 -15.77 -25.93
C ILE A 187 -8.78 -16.52 -26.30
N GLU A 188 -9.42 -17.17 -25.32
CA GLU A 188 -10.64 -17.94 -25.58
C GLU A 188 -11.81 -17.03 -25.94
N ALA A 189 -11.95 -15.88 -25.27
CA ALA A 189 -12.92 -14.85 -25.65
C ALA A 189 -12.67 -14.33 -27.07
N ALA A 190 -11.41 -14.09 -27.45
CA ALA A 190 -11.06 -13.65 -28.81
C ALA A 190 -11.41 -14.71 -29.88
N LYS A 191 -11.20 -15.99 -29.59
CA LYS A 191 -11.64 -17.08 -30.50
C LYS A 191 -13.16 -17.11 -30.63
N ALA A 192 -13.89 -17.00 -29.53
CA ALA A 192 -15.36 -16.98 -29.56
C ALA A 192 -15.90 -15.81 -30.39
N VAL A 193 -15.28 -14.63 -30.28
CA VAL A 193 -15.63 -13.46 -31.12
C VAL A 193 -15.33 -13.74 -32.59
N ALA A 194 -14.18 -14.32 -32.92
CA ALA A 194 -13.82 -14.66 -34.29
C ALA A 194 -14.76 -15.71 -34.91
N GLU A 195 -15.17 -16.72 -34.14
CA GLU A 195 -16.16 -17.72 -34.57
C GLU A 195 -17.55 -17.10 -34.78
N ALA A 196 -17.98 -16.20 -33.90
CA ALA A 196 -19.23 -15.46 -34.05
C ALA A 196 -19.21 -14.54 -35.30
N GLU A 197 -18.08 -13.90 -35.60
CA GLU A 197 -17.95 -13.08 -36.80
C GLU A 197 -17.93 -13.94 -38.07
N ALA A 198 -17.26 -15.08 -38.05
CA ALA A 198 -17.25 -16.02 -39.17
C ALA A 198 -18.64 -16.57 -39.48
N THR A 199 -19.44 -16.90 -38.45
CA THR A 199 -20.83 -17.33 -38.62
C THR A 199 -21.71 -16.22 -39.18
N ARG A 200 -21.59 -14.98 -38.67
CA ARG A 200 -22.31 -13.82 -39.22
C ARG A 200 -21.98 -13.60 -40.70
N LEU A 201 -20.70 -13.64 -41.08
CA LEU A 201 -20.28 -13.48 -42.48
C LEU A 201 -20.80 -14.62 -43.37
N ALA A 202 -20.88 -15.86 -42.86
CA ALA A 202 -21.45 -16.99 -43.58
C ALA A 202 -22.96 -16.80 -43.82
N GLU A 203 -23.71 -16.35 -42.81
CA GLU A 203 -25.14 -16.04 -42.94
C GLU A 203 -25.38 -14.88 -43.91
N GLU A 204 -24.58 -13.81 -43.85
CA GLU A 204 -24.65 -12.70 -44.80
C GLU A 204 -24.35 -13.15 -46.24
N ALA A 205 -23.37 -14.04 -46.43
CA ALA A 205 -23.05 -14.60 -47.74
C ALA A 205 -24.18 -15.50 -48.28
N GLU A 206 -24.82 -16.29 -47.43
CA GLU A 206 -25.98 -17.10 -47.80
C GLU A 206 -27.18 -16.21 -48.16
N ALA A 207 -27.45 -15.16 -47.37
CA ALA A 207 -28.49 -14.18 -47.66
C ALA A 207 -28.27 -13.48 -49.00
N MET A 208 -27.02 -13.10 -49.32
CA MET A 208 -26.68 -12.54 -50.64
C MET A 208 -26.93 -13.53 -51.78
N ARG A 209 -26.59 -14.81 -51.60
CA ARG A 209 -26.87 -15.85 -52.60
C ARG A 209 -28.37 -16.04 -52.82
N LEU A 210 -29.15 -16.10 -51.75
CA LEU A 210 -30.62 -16.21 -51.85
C LEU A 210 -31.22 -14.97 -52.53
N ALA A 211 -30.71 -13.78 -52.23
CA ALA A 211 -31.13 -12.55 -52.89
C ALA A 211 -30.81 -12.55 -54.40
N GLU A 212 -29.65 -13.07 -54.80
CA GLU A 212 -29.28 -13.20 -56.21
C GLU A 212 -30.20 -14.18 -56.95
N VAL A 213 -30.51 -15.33 -56.36
CA VAL A 213 -31.46 -16.31 -56.90
C VAL A 213 -32.85 -15.67 -57.05
N ALA A 214 -33.35 -14.99 -56.01
CA ALA A 214 -34.64 -14.30 -56.06
C ALA A 214 -34.67 -13.21 -57.15
N ALA A 215 -33.58 -12.46 -57.33
CA ALA A 215 -33.45 -11.47 -58.39
C ALA A 215 -33.46 -12.10 -59.79
N ALA A 216 -32.83 -13.27 -59.96
CA ALA A 216 -32.85 -14.02 -61.21
C ALA A 216 -34.27 -14.55 -61.54
N GLU A 217 -34.98 -15.07 -60.54
CA GLU A 217 -36.37 -15.51 -60.69
C GLU A 217 -37.31 -14.36 -61.06
N ALA A 218 -37.18 -13.19 -60.40
CA ALA A 218 -37.95 -12.01 -60.73
C ALA A 218 -37.73 -11.55 -62.18
N LYS A 219 -36.48 -11.57 -62.65
CA LYS A 219 -36.15 -11.29 -64.07
C LYS A 219 -36.80 -12.32 -65.01
N ALA A 220 -36.77 -13.60 -64.68
CA ALA A 220 -37.38 -14.65 -65.49
C ALA A 220 -38.91 -14.49 -65.59
N ILE A 221 -39.58 -14.12 -64.48
CA ILE A 221 -41.01 -13.79 -64.46
C ILE A 221 -41.30 -12.59 -65.36
N SER A 222 -40.50 -11.53 -65.26
CA SER A 222 -40.63 -10.33 -66.10
C SER A 222 -40.53 -10.66 -67.60
N VAL A 223 -39.54 -11.45 -68.01
CA VAL A 223 -39.37 -11.87 -69.41
C VAL A 223 -40.55 -12.71 -69.91
N LYS A 224 -41.05 -13.64 -69.07
CA LYS A 224 -42.25 -14.42 -69.40
C LYS A 224 -43.50 -13.53 -69.55
N ALA A 225 -43.67 -12.56 -68.66
CA ALA A 225 -44.77 -11.60 -68.73
C ALA A 225 -44.70 -10.76 -70.01
N GLU A 226 -43.53 -10.27 -70.39
CA GLU A 226 -43.35 -9.50 -71.63
C GLU A 226 -43.64 -10.34 -72.88
N LYS A 227 -43.16 -11.60 -72.91
CA LYS A 227 -43.48 -12.54 -74.01
C LYS A 227 -44.99 -12.79 -74.12
N PHE A 228 -45.68 -12.92 -73.00
CA PHE A 228 -47.13 -13.07 -72.97
C PHE A 228 -47.86 -11.83 -73.51
N GLN A 229 -47.43 -10.63 -73.09
CA GLN A 229 -47.99 -9.37 -73.61
C GLN A 229 -47.77 -9.21 -75.11
N ARG A 230 -46.57 -9.52 -75.62
CA ARG A 230 -46.27 -9.50 -77.06
C ARG A 230 -47.15 -10.48 -77.84
N SER A 231 -47.35 -11.69 -77.33
CA SER A 231 -48.24 -12.68 -77.95
C SER A 231 -49.70 -12.21 -77.98
N ARG A 232 -50.17 -11.58 -76.90
CA ARG A 232 -51.53 -11.02 -76.82
C ARG A 232 -51.72 -9.87 -77.81
N LEU A 233 -50.77 -8.94 -77.88
CA LEU A 233 -50.79 -7.83 -78.85
C LEU A 233 -50.75 -8.33 -80.30
N ALA A 234 -49.92 -9.33 -80.60
CA ALA A 234 -49.88 -9.95 -81.92
C ALA A 234 -51.22 -10.62 -82.30
N ALA A 235 -51.87 -11.30 -81.36
CA ALA A 235 -53.20 -11.88 -81.58
C ALA A 235 -54.27 -10.80 -81.83
N GLN A 236 -54.22 -9.69 -81.08
CA GLN A 236 -55.11 -8.54 -81.29
C GLN A 236 -54.91 -7.89 -82.66
N LEU A 237 -53.65 -7.70 -83.08
CA LEU A 237 -53.33 -7.16 -84.41
C LEU A 237 -53.83 -8.07 -85.53
N LYS A 238 -53.66 -9.39 -85.38
CA LYS A 238 -54.15 -10.37 -86.36
C LYS A 238 -55.68 -10.36 -86.45
N GLN A 239 -56.37 -10.23 -85.31
CA GLN A 239 -57.83 -10.07 -85.30
C GLN A 239 -58.26 -8.78 -86.00
N ALA A 240 -57.59 -7.66 -85.70
CA ALA A 240 -57.85 -6.38 -86.35
C ALA A 240 -57.61 -6.43 -87.87
N GLU A 241 -56.61 -7.19 -88.33
CA GLU A 241 -56.36 -7.40 -89.76
C GLU A 241 -57.49 -8.20 -90.45
N VAL A 242 -58.02 -9.22 -89.78
CA VAL A 242 -59.17 -9.99 -90.26
C VAL A 242 -60.41 -9.09 -90.30
N ASP A 243 -60.67 -8.34 -89.24
CA ASP A 243 -61.80 -7.42 -89.16
C ASP A 243 -61.73 -6.34 -90.26
N TRP A 244 -60.53 -5.82 -90.54
CA TRP A 244 -60.30 -4.90 -91.66
C TRP A 244 -60.58 -5.55 -93.02
N LYS A 245 -60.12 -6.78 -93.27
CA LYS A 245 -60.38 -7.49 -94.54
C LYS A 245 -61.86 -7.75 -94.75
N VAL A 246 -62.57 -8.18 -93.71
CA VAL A 246 -64.03 -8.36 -93.75
C VAL A 246 -64.74 -7.02 -94.01
N ALA A 247 -64.26 -5.92 -93.42
CA ALA A 247 -64.81 -4.59 -93.67
C ALA A 247 -64.58 -4.15 -95.13
N VAL A 248 -63.39 -4.36 -95.69
CA VAL A 248 -63.08 -4.03 -97.09
C VAL A 248 -63.87 -4.90 -98.07
N GLU A 249 -64.01 -6.20 -97.82
CA GLU A 249 -64.83 -7.08 -98.67
C GLU A 249 -66.32 -6.73 -98.57
N ALA A 250 -66.81 -6.40 -97.38
CA ALA A 250 -68.17 -5.89 -97.20
C ALA A 250 -68.37 -4.55 -97.92
N GLU A 251 -67.36 -3.67 -97.94
CA GLU A 251 -67.40 -2.39 -98.64
C GLU A 251 -67.29 -2.56 -100.16
N ALA A 252 -66.47 -3.49 -100.65
CA ALA A 252 -66.38 -3.85 -102.06
C ALA A 252 -67.68 -4.51 -102.56
N ALA A 253 -68.30 -5.37 -101.76
CA ALA A 253 -69.63 -5.93 -102.03
C ALA A 253 -70.72 -4.85 -102.02
N ARG A 254 -70.61 -3.85 -101.14
CA ARG A 254 -71.48 -2.67 -101.15
C ARG A 254 -71.27 -1.81 -102.38
N ILE A 255 -70.03 -1.61 -102.84
CA ILE A 255 -69.72 -0.87 -104.07
C ILE A 255 -70.23 -1.61 -105.32
N ALA A 256 -70.13 -2.94 -105.34
CA ALA A 256 -70.68 -3.78 -106.42
C ALA A 256 -72.22 -3.79 -106.45
N ALA A 257 -72.87 -3.83 -105.29
CA ALA A 257 -74.33 -3.69 -105.17
C ALA A 257 -74.80 -2.25 -105.48
N ASP A 258 -74.03 -1.25 -105.07
CA ASP A 258 -74.29 0.17 -105.36
C ASP A 258 -74.11 0.50 -106.85
N ALA A 259 -73.32 -0.24 -107.63
CA ALA A 259 -73.22 -0.03 -109.08
C ALA A 259 -74.54 -0.31 -109.84
N MET A 260 -75.43 -1.16 -109.30
CA MET A 260 -76.80 -1.34 -109.82
C MET A 260 -77.82 -0.38 -109.18
N ALA A 261 -77.56 0.15 -107.98
CA ALA A 261 -78.44 1.10 -107.28
C ALA A 261 -78.07 2.59 -107.46
N ALA A 262 -76.93 2.89 -108.10
CA ALA A 262 -76.39 4.24 -108.31
C ALA A 262 -77.19 5.12 -109.29
N ARG A 263 -78.32 4.63 -109.85
CA ARG A 263 -79.27 5.46 -110.58
C ARG A 263 -80.45 6.00 -109.75
N VAL A 264 -80.63 5.55 -108.49
CA VAL A 264 -81.80 5.98 -107.67
C VAL A 264 -81.43 6.49 -106.27
N ALA A 265 -80.24 6.22 -105.73
CA ALA A 265 -79.91 6.57 -104.34
C ALA A 265 -78.86 7.69 -104.17
N ALA A 266 -78.87 8.70 -105.03
CA ALA A 266 -78.00 9.88 -104.90
C ALA A 266 -78.40 10.83 -103.74
N GLU A 267 -79.54 10.61 -103.06
CA GLU A 267 -80.06 11.54 -102.04
C GLU A 267 -79.98 11.05 -100.56
N ALA A 268 -79.40 9.87 -100.26
CA ALA A 268 -79.42 9.32 -98.88
C ALA A 268 -78.06 9.16 -98.17
N LYS A 269 -76.93 9.56 -98.77
CA LYS A 269 -75.57 9.37 -98.19
C LYS A 269 -75.16 10.42 -97.15
N ALA A 270 -75.90 11.52 -96.98
CA ALA A 270 -75.55 12.60 -96.04
C ALA A 270 -75.86 12.29 -94.56
N ALA A 271 -76.91 11.51 -94.25
CA ALA A 271 -77.33 11.29 -92.84
C ALA A 271 -76.54 10.20 -92.09
N ARG A 272 -75.85 9.30 -92.80
CA ARG A 272 -75.16 8.13 -92.20
C ARG A 272 -73.73 8.44 -91.76
N VAL A 273 -73.06 9.37 -92.46
CA VAL A 273 -71.73 9.88 -92.13
C VAL A 273 -71.77 10.71 -90.83
N GLU A 274 -72.82 11.51 -90.63
CA GLU A 274 -72.98 12.34 -89.43
C GLU A 274 -73.23 11.52 -88.16
N LYS A 275 -74.01 10.43 -88.24
CA LYS A 275 -74.23 9.51 -87.10
C LYS A 275 -72.96 8.74 -86.71
N PHE A 276 -72.14 8.36 -87.70
CA PHE A 276 -70.86 7.69 -87.46
C PHE A 276 -69.82 8.66 -86.86
N GLN A 277 -69.68 9.86 -87.43
CA GLN A 277 -68.81 10.91 -86.90
C GLN A 277 -69.20 11.32 -85.47
N ARG A 278 -70.50 11.43 -85.16
CA ARG A 278 -70.98 11.68 -83.79
C ARG A 278 -70.69 10.53 -82.82
N SER A 279 -70.75 9.28 -83.27
CA SER A 279 -70.40 8.13 -82.41
C SER A 279 -68.90 8.03 -82.13
N MET A 280 -68.06 8.39 -83.11
CA MET A 280 -66.61 8.35 -82.98
C MET A 280 -66.11 9.48 -82.06
N LEU A 281 -66.65 10.70 -82.22
CA LEU A 281 -66.36 11.83 -81.32
C LEU A 281 -66.85 11.56 -79.89
N ALA A 282 -68.00 10.91 -79.72
CA ALA A 282 -68.50 10.52 -78.39
C ALA A 282 -67.66 9.43 -77.73
N ALA A 283 -67.06 8.51 -78.50
CA ALA A 283 -66.13 7.52 -77.98
C ALA A 283 -64.77 8.15 -77.62
N GLN A 284 -64.25 9.07 -78.44
CA GLN A 284 -63.01 9.80 -78.18
C GLN A 284 -63.12 10.70 -76.94
N LEU A 285 -64.26 11.37 -76.72
CA LEU A 285 -64.51 12.15 -75.50
C LEU A 285 -64.56 11.28 -74.24
N LYS A 286 -65.20 10.11 -74.30
CA LYS A 286 -65.22 9.18 -73.15
C LYS A 286 -63.83 8.62 -72.85
N GLN A 287 -63.03 8.36 -73.88
CA GLN A 287 -61.68 7.86 -73.71
C GLN A 287 -60.75 8.93 -73.10
N SER A 288 -60.84 10.19 -73.56
CA SER A 288 -60.05 11.29 -72.99
C SER A 288 -60.49 11.67 -71.58
N GLU A 289 -61.79 11.54 -71.25
CA GLU A 289 -62.30 11.71 -69.88
C GLU A 289 -61.69 10.65 -68.93
N VAL A 290 -61.68 9.37 -69.32
CA VAL A 290 -61.08 8.30 -68.51
C VAL A 290 -59.57 8.52 -68.35
N GLU A 291 -58.86 8.87 -69.42
CA GLU A 291 -57.43 9.18 -69.35
C GLU A 291 -57.13 10.40 -68.47
N SER A 292 -58.00 11.42 -68.48
CA SER A 292 -57.85 12.60 -67.60
C SER A 292 -58.10 12.24 -66.13
N ARG A 293 -59.04 11.34 -65.84
CA ARG A 293 -59.31 10.87 -64.47
C ARG A 293 -58.17 10.02 -63.94
N ILE A 294 -57.61 9.11 -64.75
CA ILE A 294 -56.44 8.30 -64.36
C ILE A 294 -55.23 9.20 -64.11
N LYS A 295 -54.99 10.21 -64.96
CA LYS A 295 -53.90 11.17 -64.75
C LYS A 295 -54.09 12.01 -63.48
N ALA A 296 -55.30 12.51 -63.25
CA ALA A 296 -55.61 13.28 -62.05
C ALA A 296 -55.51 12.43 -60.77
N GLU A 297 -55.94 11.17 -60.82
CA GLU A 297 -55.83 10.23 -59.69
C GLU A 297 -54.37 9.84 -59.41
N ALA A 298 -53.56 9.60 -60.45
CA ALA A 298 -52.14 9.34 -60.30
C ALA A 298 -51.37 10.56 -59.75
N GLU A 299 -51.72 11.77 -60.17
CA GLU A 299 -51.13 13.01 -59.66
C GLU A 299 -51.54 13.26 -58.20
N ALA A 300 -52.81 13.03 -57.86
CA ALA A 300 -53.29 13.09 -56.46
C ALA A 300 -52.58 12.06 -55.57
N ALA A 301 -52.38 10.84 -56.05
CA ALA A 301 -51.64 9.79 -55.32
C ALA A 301 -50.16 10.16 -55.13
N ARG A 302 -49.50 10.77 -56.13
CA ARG A 302 -48.12 11.26 -56.00
C ARG A 302 -48.02 12.36 -54.94
N ILE A 303 -48.93 13.33 -54.96
CA ILE A 303 -48.97 14.42 -53.98
C ILE A 303 -49.22 13.87 -52.57
N ALA A 304 -50.10 12.88 -52.42
CA ALA A 304 -50.36 12.23 -51.14
C ALA A 304 -49.12 11.47 -50.61
N ALA A 305 -48.42 10.72 -51.47
CA ALA A 305 -47.21 10.01 -51.10
C ALA A 305 -46.05 10.97 -50.73
N GLU A 306 -45.91 12.07 -51.47
CA GLU A 306 -44.93 13.11 -51.18
C GLU A 306 -45.23 13.83 -49.85
N ALA A 307 -46.51 14.09 -49.55
CA ALA A 307 -46.92 14.67 -48.27
C ALA A 307 -46.68 13.72 -47.09
N GLU A 308 -46.91 12.42 -47.27
CA GLU A 308 -46.61 11.41 -46.24
C GLU A 308 -45.11 11.25 -46.00
N ALA A 309 -44.31 11.22 -47.07
CA ALA A 309 -42.85 11.21 -47.00
C ALA A 309 -42.30 12.45 -46.29
N ALA A 310 -42.85 13.64 -46.59
CA ALA A 310 -42.49 14.88 -45.90
C ALA A 310 -42.85 14.85 -44.41
N ARG A 311 -44.00 14.27 -44.03
CA ARG A 311 -44.39 14.12 -42.63
C ARG A 311 -43.46 13.20 -41.87
N LEU A 312 -43.11 12.05 -42.45
CA LEU A 312 -42.17 11.09 -41.86
C LEU A 312 -40.76 11.69 -41.74
N ALA A 313 -40.32 12.48 -42.72
CA ALA A 313 -39.04 13.18 -42.66
C ALA A 313 -39.02 14.23 -41.54
N ALA A 314 -40.08 15.01 -41.39
CA ALA A 314 -40.21 15.99 -40.31
C ALA A 314 -40.27 15.33 -38.92
N GLU A 315 -40.95 14.20 -38.78
CA GLU A 315 -40.99 13.41 -37.55
C GLU A 315 -39.62 12.83 -37.20
N ALA A 316 -38.89 12.32 -38.19
CA ALA A 316 -37.52 11.82 -38.00
C ALA A 316 -36.54 12.94 -37.61
N GLU A 317 -36.68 14.13 -38.19
CA GLU A 317 -35.87 15.30 -37.83
C GLU A 317 -36.18 15.78 -36.40
N ALA A 318 -37.46 15.85 -36.03
CA ALA A 318 -37.89 16.18 -34.68
C ALA A 318 -37.35 15.16 -33.64
N ALA A 319 -37.38 13.87 -33.97
CA ALA A 319 -36.81 12.82 -33.12
C ALA A 319 -35.29 12.96 -32.95
N ARG A 320 -34.56 13.29 -34.02
CA ARG A 320 -33.10 13.55 -33.96
C ARG A 320 -32.78 14.76 -33.09
N LEU A 321 -33.53 15.85 -33.23
CA LEU A 321 -33.35 17.05 -32.39
C LEU A 321 -33.65 16.77 -30.92
N ALA A 322 -34.66 15.93 -30.63
CA ALA A 322 -34.97 15.50 -29.27
C ALA A 322 -33.83 14.65 -28.65
N GLN A 323 -33.25 13.72 -29.42
CA GLN A 323 -32.10 12.93 -28.97
C GLN A 323 -30.88 13.80 -28.67
N VAL A 324 -30.54 14.73 -29.56
CA VAL A 324 -29.42 15.67 -29.33
C VAL A 324 -29.67 16.56 -28.12
N ALA A 325 -30.92 16.95 -27.85
CA ALA A 325 -31.27 17.71 -26.66
C ALA A 325 -31.13 16.88 -25.38
N GLU A 326 -31.55 15.61 -25.39
CA GLU A 326 -31.39 14.69 -24.26
C GLU A 326 -29.90 14.41 -23.97
N GLU A 327 -29.10 14.13 -24.99
CA GLU A 327 -27.65 13.95 -24.87
C GLU A 327 -26.98 15.17 -24.25
N LYS A 328 -27.37 16.39 -24.66
CA LYS A 328 -26.87 17.63 -24.05
C LYS A 328 -27.25 17.75 -22.58
N ARG A 329 -28.46 17.37 -22.19
CA ARG A 329 -28.90 17.39 -20.78
C ARG A 329 -28.12 16.38 -19.94
N LEU A 330 -27.90 15.18 -20.47
CA LEU A 330 -27.09 14.15 -19.81
C LEU A 330 -25.63 14.58 -19.67
N ALA A 331 -25.07 15.20 -20.72
CA ALA A 331 -23.71 15.75 -20.68
C ALA A 331 -23.56 16.87 -19.63
N GLU A 332 -24.56 17.75 -19.50
CA GLU A 332 -24.55 18.81 -18.48
C GLU A 332 -24.62 18.23 -17.06
N VAL A 333 -25.43 17.20 -16.83
CA VAL A 333 -25.52 16.50 -15.54
C VAL A 333 -24.21 15.77 -15.21
N ALA A 334 -23.62 15.09 -16.19
CA ALA A 334 -22.33 14.42 -16.02
C ALA A 334 -21.21 15.42 -15.70
N ALA A 335 -21.19 16.58 -16.34
CA ALA A 335 -20.22 17.63 -16.05
C ALA A 335 -20.38 18.20 -14.63
N LYS A 336 -21.61 18.35 -14.14
CA LYS A 336 -21.87 18.80 -12.75
C LYS A 336 -21.38 17.76 -11.73
N LEU A 337 -21.67 16.48 -11.96
CA LEU A 337 -21.20 15.40 -11.09
C LEU A 337 -19.67 15.30 -11.06
N ALA A 338 -19.02 15.39 -12.24
CA ALA A 338 -17.56 15.39 -12.31
C ALA A 338 -16.92 16.58 -11.57
N ALA A 339 -17.52 17.77 -11.66
CA ALA A 339 -17.06 18.94 -10.92
C ALA A 339 -17.25 18.78 -9.40
N GLU A 340 -18.34 18.15 -8.96
CA GLU A 340 -18.60 17.86 -7.55
C GLU A 340 -17.62 16.82 -7.00
N GLU A 341 -17.33 15.76 -7.75
CA GLU A 341 -16.31 14.76 -7.40
C GLU A 341 -14.91 15.37 -7.30
N GLU A 342 -14.54 16.24 -8.25
CA GLU A 342 -13.26 16.95 -8.20
C GLU A 342 -13.17 17.90 -7.01
N ALA A 343 -14.25 18.65 -6.71
CA ALA A 343 -14.31 19.49 -5.52
C ALA A 343 -14.20 18.66 -4.22
N ALA A 344 -14.82 17.48 -4.16
CA ALA A 344 -14.71 16.57 -3.03
C ALA A 344 -13.28 16.01 -2.88
N ARG A 345 -12.60 15.68 -3.98
CA ARG A 345 -11.19 15.25 -3.97
C ARG A 345 -10.28 16.35 -3.41
N ILE A 346 -10.44 17.59 -3.89
CA ILE A 346 -9.68 18.75 -3.41
C ILE A 346 -9.95 19.00 -1.93
N ALA A 347 -11.21 18.89 -1.48
CA ALA A 347 -11.56 19.05 -0.07
C ALA A 347 -10.92 17.96 0.81
N ALA A 348 -10.94 16.69 0.37
CA ALA A 348 -10.32 15.58 1.09
C ALA A 348 -8.79 15.73 1.17
N GLU A 349 -8.15 16.18 0.09
CA GLU A 349 -6.71 16.45 0.07
C GLU A 349 -6.35 17.61 1.01
N ALA A 350 -7.16 18.68 1.03
CA ALA A 350 -6.96 19.80 1.96
C ALA A 350 -7.14 19.38 3.43
N GLU A 351 -8.10 18.50 3.72
CA GLU A 351 -8.30 17.96 5.07
C GLU A 351 -7.14 17.05 5.49
N ALA A 352 -6.66 16.19 4.60
CA ALA A 352 -5.49 15.35 4.84
C ALA A 352 -4.23 16.19 5.10
N ALA A 353 -4.03 17.28 4.35
CA ALA A 353 -2.93 18.21 4.57
C ALA A 353 -3.01 18.91 5.96
N ARG A 354 -4.22 19.32 6.38
CA ARG A 354 -4.43 19.89 7.73
C ARG A 354 -4.11 18.89 8.83
N LEU A 355 -4.56 17.64 8.69
CA LEU A 355 -4.27 16.59 9.67
C LEU A 355 -2.77 16.26 9.73
N ALA A 356 -2.08 16.29 8.59
CA ALA A 356 -0.63 16.11 8.53
C ALA A 356 0.11 17.24 9.26
N GLN A 357 -0.30 18.51 9.09
CA GLN A 357 0.27 19.64 9.83
C GLN A 357 0.08 19.51 11.33
N VAL A 358 -1.14 19.17 11.79
CA VAL A 358 -1.42 18.94 13.22
C VAL A 358 -0.58 17.79 13.78
N ALA A 359 -0.37 16.73 13.00
CA ALA A 359 0.48 15.62 13.39
C ALA A 359 1.96 16.03 13.49
N GLU A 360 2.47 16.84 12.55
CA GLU A 360 3.83 17.37 12.58
C GLU A 360 4.07 18.29 13.77
N GLU A 361 3.16 19.23 14.02
CA GLU A 361 3.20 20.11 15.20
C GLU A 361 3.24 19.30 16.50
N LYS A 362 2.44 18.23 16.59
CA LYS A 362 2.45 17.33 17.76
C LYS A 362 3.78 16.59 17.90
N ARG A 363 4.40 16.15 16.81
CA ARG A 363 5.72 15.50 16.83
C ARG A 363 6.80 16.48 17.27
N LEU A 364 6.79 17.71 16.76
CA LEU A 364 7.72 18.76 17.16
C LEU A 364 7.55 19.13 18.63
N ALA A 365 6.31 19.24 19.12
CA ALA A 365 6.02 19.49 20.53
C ALA A 365 6.52 18.36 21.44
N GLU A 366 6.40 17.10 21.01
CA GLU A 366 6.92 15.95 21.77
C GLU A 366 8.45 15.95 21.83
N VAL A 367 9.13 16.25 20.71
CA VAL A 367 10.59 16.38 20.67
C VAL A 367 11.05 17.54 21.55
N ALA A 368 10.37 18.69 21.49
CA ALA A 368 10.66 19.84 22.33
C ALA A 368 10.48 19.52 23.84
N ALA A 369 9.45 18.75 24.20
CA ALA A 369 9.23 18.31 25.57
C ALA A 369 10.33 17.36 26.06
N LYS A 370 10.80 16.44 25.21
CA LYS A 370 11.93 15.54 25.55
C LYS A 370 13.23 16.31 25.75
N LEU A 371 13.54 17.25 24.85
CA LEU A 371 14.71 18.12 24.98
C LEU A 371 14.65 18.98 26.25
N ALA A 372 13.48 19.53 26.58
CA ALA A 372 13.31 20.32 27.80
C ALA A 372 13.48 19.48 29.08
N ALA A 373 13.01 18.23 29.08
CA ALA A 373 13.21 17.30 30.19
C ALA A 373 14.70 16.92 30.36
N GLU A 374 15.40 16.69 29.25
CA GLU A 374 16.83 16.39 29.22
C GLU A 374 17.67 17.60 29.67
N GLU A 375 17.29 18.83 29.27
CA GLU A 375 17.91 20.07 29.77
C GLU A 375 17.70 20.26 31.28
N GLU A 376 16.51 19.91 31.81
CA GLU A 376 16.22 19.98 33.24
C GLU A 376 17.03 18.94 34.03
N GLU A 377 17.20 17.74 33.49
CA GLU A 377 18.02 16.66 34.05
C GLU A 377 19.51 17.01 34.03
N ALA A 378 20.02 17.56 32.92
CA ALA A 378 21.39 18.06 32.81
C ALA A 378 21.68 19.21 33.80
N ARG A 379 20.69 20.08 34.06
CA ARG A 379 20.77 21.11 35.12
C ARG A 379 20.87 20.51 36.53
N LYS A 380 20.15 19.43 36.82
CA LYS A 380 20.21 18.74 38.12
C LYS A 380 21.55 18.04 38.36
N LEU A 381 22.18 17.54 37.30
CA LEU A 381 23.47 16.82 37.36
C LEU A 381 24.70 17.75 37.32
N GLY A 382 24.52 19.08 37.23
CA GLY A 382 25.62 20.05 37.35
C GLY A 382 26.58 20.08 36.15
N TYR A 383 26.19 19.52 35.00
CA TYR A 383 26.98 19.64 33.78
C TYR A 383 26.95 21.09 33.27
N PRO A 384 28.11 21.68 32.88
CA PRO A 384 28.14 23.00 32.28
C PRO A 384 27.45 22.96 30.90
N SER A 385 26.17 23.31 30.92
CA SER A 385 25.35 23.94 29.87
C SER A 385 25.68 23.54 28.42
N VAL A 386 24.79 22.71 27.84
CA VAL A 386 24.04 22.78 26.56
C VAL A 386 24.51 23.74 25.44
N ALA A 387 25.16 24.86 25.74
CA ALA A 387 25.80 25.75 24.76
C ALA A 387 26.82 25.02 23.86
N ILE A 388 27.50 23.99 24.37
CA ILE A 388 28.45 23.17 23.59
C ILE A 388 27.73 22.12 22.73
N MET A 389 26.47 21.75 23.04
CA MET A 389 25.70 20.79 22.24
C MET A 389 24.88 21.42 21.11
N LYS A 390 24.49 22.70 21.23
CA LYS A 390 23.84 23.43 20.12
C LYS A 390 24.71 23.54 18.86
N THR A 391 26.04 23.44 19.01
CA THR A 391 26.98 23.44 17.87
C THR A 391 27.15 22.06 17.23
N ARG A 392 26.59 20.99 17.81
CA ARG A 392 26.64 19.62 17.27
C ARG A 392 25.34 19.15 16.62
N LEU A 393 24.28 19.97 16.60
CA LEU A 393 23.07 19.64 15.85
C LEU A 393 23.37 19.70 14.35
N GLN A 394 23.50 18.53 13.73
CA GLN A 394 23.22 18.35 12.30
C GLN A 394 21.98 17.47 12.20
N PRO A 395 21.01 17.81 11.34
CA PRO A 395 21.17 18.60 10.13
C PRO A 395 20.88 20.10 10.30
N LYS A 396 21.58 20.91 9.50
CA LYS A 396 21.24 22.33 9.28
C LYS A 396 19.88 22.42 8.59
N SER A 397 19.21 23.56 8.71
CA SER A 397 17.94 23.72 7.98
C SER A 397 18.17 23.58 6.46
N PRO A 398 17.19 23.09 5.68
CA PRO A 398 17.35 22.90 4.23
C PRO A 398 17.73 24.20 3.49
N GLU A 399 17.29 25.35 4.00
CA GLU A 399 17.61 26.67 3.43
C GLU A 399 19.08 27.04 3.67
N GLU A 400 19.61 26.78 4.87
CA GLU A 400 21.03 27.03 5.19
C GLU A 400 21.96 26.08 4.43
N GLU A 401 21.57 24.82 4.24
CA GLU A 401 22.34 23.87 3.44
C GLU A 401 22.39 24.30 1.96
N ALA A 402 21.28 24.79 1.41
CA ALA A 402 21.24 25.34 0.06
C ALA A 402 22.12 26.60 -0.08
N LEU A 403 22.14 27.49 0.92
CA LEU A 403 22.99 28.68 0.94
C LEU A 403 24.48 28.32 1.04
N LEU A 404 24.85 27.38 1.90
CA LEU A 404 26.23 26.91 2.05
C LEU A 404 26.70 26.14 0.81
N ALA A 405 25.82 25.34 0.20
CA ALA A 405 26.10 24.66 -1.06
C ALA A 405 26.25 25.66 -2.23
N ALA A 406 25.46 26.73 -2.26
CA ALA A 406 25.62 27.80 -3.24
C ALA A 406 26.92 28.60 -3.04
N LYS A 407 27.30 28.88 -1.78
CA LYS A 407 28.50 29.67 -1.46
C LYS A 407 29.80 28.88 -1.62
N TYR A 408 29.85 27.64 -1.14
CA TYR A 408 31.08 26.83 -1.07
C TYR A 408 31.08 25.64 -2.03
N GLY A 409 29.93 25.21 -2.54
CA GLY A 409 29.80 23.98 -3.34
C GLY A 409 30.54 24.04 -4.68
N ALA A 410 30.66 25.23 -5.25
CA ALA A 410 31.32 25.48 -6.53
C ALA A 410 32.85 25.72 -6.43
N MET A 411 33.41 25.84 -5.22
CA MET A 411 34.84 26.11 -5.01
C MET A 411 35.68 24.83 -5.02
N ASP A 412 36.92 24.89 -5.49
CA ASP A 412 37.89 23.80 -5.32
C ASP A 412 38.14 23.54 -3.81
N LEU A 413 38.60 22.34 -3.44
CA LEU A 413 38.79 21.94 -2.04
C LEU A 413 39.73 22.91 -1.29
N GLY A 414 40.79 23.40 -1.94
CA GLY A 414 41.72 24.36 -1.34
C GLY A 414 41.08 25.72 -1.07
N GLU A 415 40.38 26.26 -2.06
CA GLU A 415 39.66 27.54 -1.96
C GLU A 415 38.51 27.47 -0.95
N ARG A 416 37.80 26.33 -0.93
CA ARG A 416 36.71 26.05 0.00
C ARG A 416 37.19 26.03 1.43
N ALA A 417 38.31 25.35 1.71
CA ALA A 417 38.90 25.30 3.04
C ALA A 417 39.36 26.69 3.50
N PHE A 418 40.03 27.45 2.62
CA PHE A 418 40.46 28.81 2.91
C PHE A 418 39.26 29.73 3.20
N ALA A 419 38.26 29.74 2.33
CA ALA A 419 37.06 30.58 2.49
C ALA A 419 36.28 30.25 3.78
N ILE A 420 36.15 28.96 4.13
CA ILE A 420 35.51 28.54 5.38
C ILE A 420 36.30 29.05 6.59
N LEU A 421 37.63 28.93 6.57
CA LEU A 421 38.48 29.39 7.68
C LEU A 421 38.48 30.91 7.83
N THR A 422 38.44 31.65 6.71
CA THR A 422 38.27 33.11 6.71
C THR A 422 36.91 33.53 7.24
N ASP A 423 35.82 32.89 6.79
CA ASP A 423 34.45 33.20 7.27
C ASP A 423 34.26 32.82 8.75
N LEU A 424 35.00 31.83 9.25
CA LEU A 424 35.07 31.48 10.67
C LEU A 424 35.97 32.43 11.49
N GLY A 425 36.60 33.41 10.85
CA GLY A 425 37.53 34.35 11.50
C GLY A 425 38.80 33.69 12.02
N MET A 426 39.16 32.51 11.50
CA MET A 426 40.38 31.79 11.88
C MET A 426 41.59 32.22 11.03
N ILE A 427 41.35 32.92 9.93
CA ILE A 427 42.38 33.51 9.08
C ILE A 427 41.94 34.95 8.79
N ASP A 428 42.78 35.92 9.18
CA ASP A 428 42.59 37.31 8.79
C ASP A 428 43.06 37.51 7.35
N LEU A 429 42.18 38.05 6.50
CA LEU A 429 42.56 38.59 5.19
C LEU A 429 43.35 39.88 5.45
N ASN A 430 44.63 39.76 5.78
CA ASN A 430 45.46 40.95 5.88
C ASN A 430 45.74 41.50 4.48
N PRO A 431 45.37 42.76 4.16
CA PRO A 431 45.66 43.34 2.87
C PRO A 431 47.11 43.82 2.88
N ASP A 432 47.92 43.22 2.02
CA ASP A 432 49.30 43.61 1.70
C ASP A 432 50.38 43.12 2.69
N PRO A 433 51.27 42.20 2.27
CA PRO A 433 52.44 41.79 3.06
C PRO A 433 53.49 42.90 3.26
N SER A 434 53.26 44.10 2.72
CA SER A 434 54.16 45.27 2.78
C SER A 434 53.66 46.40 3.71
N ASP A 435 52.63 46.16 4.52
CA ASP A 435 52.07 47.16 5.43
C ASP A 435 53.08 47.54 6.55
N PRO A 436 53.48 48.82 6.70
CA PRO A 436 54.39 49.26 7.75
C PRO A 436 53.87 49.09 9.18
N ASP A 437 52.58 48.85 9.39
CA ASP A 437 51.98 48.58 10.71
C ASP A 437 51.85 47.06 11.01
N ARG A 438 52.42 46.18 10.18
CA ARG A 438 52.42 44.73 10.43
C ARG A 438 53.30 44.38 11.62
N ASP A 439 52.66 43.97 12.71
CA ASP A 439 53.33 43.48 13.92
C ASP A 439 53.94 42.09 13.68
N THR A 440 55.22 42.05 13.29
CA THR A 440 55.99 40.82 13.12
C THR A 440 56.56 40.28 14.44
N SER A 441 56.23 40.87 15.59
CA SER A 441 56.81 40.46 16.88
C SER A 441 56.37 39.07 17.34
N LYS A 442 55.29 38.54 16.78
CA LYS A 442 54.78 37.18 17.08
C LYS A 442 55.33 36.09 16.18
N ASP A 443 55.93 36.44 15.04
CA ASP A 443 56.44 35.45 14.08
C ASP A 443 57.86 34.96 14.44
N GLU A 444 58.54 35.60 15.41
CA GLU A 444 59.90 35.21 15.84
C GLU A 444 59.95 34.25 17.06
N ASP A 445 58.83 33.96 17.73
CA ASP A 445 58.82 33.08 18.91
C ASP A 445 58.77 31.57 18.58
N ASP A 446 58.64 31.19 17.30
CA ASP A 446 58.53 29.79 16.87
C ASP A 446 59.83 29.21 16.24
N LEU A 447 60.97 29.89 16.40
CA LEU A 447 62.27 29.40 15.92
C LEU A 447 63.36 29.43 17.00
N GLU A 448 63.17 28.68 18.09
CA GLU A 448 64.26 28.09 18.89
C GLU A 448 64.03 26.61 19.22
#